data_AF-A0A382KF18-F1
#
_entry.id   AF-A0A382KF18-F1
#
_cell.length_a   1.000
_cell.length_b   1.000
_cell.length_c   1.000
_cell.angle_alpha   90.00
_cell.angle_beta   90.00
_cell.angle_gamma   90.00
#
_symmetry.space_group_name_H-M   'P 1'
#
loop_
_entity.id
_entity.type
_entity.pdbx_description
1 polymer ?
#
loop_
_entity_poly.entity_id
_entity_poly.type
_entity_poly.pdbx_seq_one_letter_code
_entity_poly.pdbx_strand_id
1 'polypeptide(L)'
;MYHKLIAMVTIAVVITSFSQASAKELNSAELKSLFSDTTVNWTNQKGITVTLSLKSDGSAKVLAVTPQGEVRREGKWWIKEPNIHCLKWVNRKKNICRRIGNVEESGEGWTTNRKGITWTITKIKKPISKAELILQDMIYGSDLRAFETLQKTLETNCKQNIKCAFDNVWTYLDISGDDHLSLAEISRFQRNIVKLVAVQQKKKKEEIAAMNIASIIFFPITASSVLHSFDYNNDGLLSKNEVFSETEFAKFVGVDAKTLATGFNVQSLFKQLQDSMKLITKLAPK
;
A
#
# COMPACT_ATOMS: atom_id res chain seq x y z
N MET A 1 10.80 -42.52 30.73
CA MET A 1 9.56 -42.25 31.49
C MET A 1 9.73 -40.90 32.18
N TYR A 2 8.80 -39.96 31.94
CA TYR A 2 8.62 -38.65 32.61
C TYR A 2 9.78 -37.63 32.37
N HIS A 3 9.62 -36.32 32.09
CA HIS A 3 8.47 -35.41 32.20
C HIS A 3 8.72 -34.06 31.48
N LYS A 4 7.64 -33.47 30.91
CA LYS A 4 7.21 -32.03 30.92
C LYS A 4 8.05 -30.90 30.29
N LEU A 5 7.43 -30.16 29.35
CA LEU A 5 7.08 -28.71 29.38
C LEU A 5 6.49 -28.30 28.01
N ILE A 6 5.16 -28.21 27.85
CA ILE A 6 4.29 -27.00 27.89
C ILE A 6 4.66 -25.89 26.88
N ALA A 7 3.82 -25.75 25.83
CA ALA A 7 3.25 -24.50 25.29
C ALA A 7 2.31 -24.86 24.12
N MET A 8 1.00 -25.10 24.35
CA MET A 8 -0.07 -24.11 24.11
C MET A 8 0.32 -22.96 23.17
N VAL A 9 -0.21 -22.93 21.95
CA VAL A 9 -1.09 -21.85 21.49
C VAL A 9 -2.11 -22.44 20.51
N THR A 10 -3.32 -22.63 21.01
CA THR A 10 -4.57 -22.64 20.25
C THR A 10 -4.64 -21.37 19.39
N ILE A 11 -4.60 -21.49 18.06
CA ILE A 11 -4.93 -20.35 17.19
C ILE A 11 -6.44 -20.14 17.30
N ALA A 12 -6.78 -19.10 18.04
CA ALA A 12 -8.11 -18.56 18.16
C ALA A 12 -8.67 -18.16 16.80
N VAL A 13 -9.95 -18.47 16.63
CA VAL A 13 -10.87 -17.94 15.63
C VAL A 13 -10.70 -16.41 15.53
N VAL A 14 -10.27 -15.91 14.37
CA VAL A 14 -10.60 -14.52 14.00
C VAL A 14 -11.85 -14.59 13.14
N ILE A 15 -12.94 -14.30 13.83
CA ILE A 15 -14.29 -14.07 13.37
C ILE A 15 -14.24 -13.09 12.19
N THR A 16 -14.79 -13.49 11.04
CA THR A 16 -15.19 -12.54 10.00
C THR A 16 -16.39 -11.75 10.54
N SER A 17 -16.13 -10.67 11.27
CA SER A 17 -17.12 -9.65 11.52
C SER A 17 -17.26 -8.85 10.23
N PHE A 18 -18.23 -9.23 9.40
CA PHE A 18 -18.92 -8.22 8.60
C PHE A 18 -19.47 -7.22 9.61
N SER A 19 -18.86 -6.04 9.64
CA SER A 19 -19.32 -4.91 10.43
C SER A 19 -20.79 -4.67 10.09
N GLN A 20 -21.69 -5.01 11.01
CA GLN A 20 -22.93 -4.25 11.14
C GLN A 20 -22.50 -2.80 11.27
N ALA A 21 -22.76 -1.99 10.24
CA ALA A 21 -22.55 -0.56 10.29
C ALA A 21 -23.35 -0.04 11.48
N SER A 22 -22.66 0.26 12.58
CA SER A 22 -23.30 0.79 13.78
C SER A 22 -23.54 2.26 13.53
N ALA A 23 -24.81 2.62 13.34
CA ALA A 23 -25.24 4.00 13.26
C ALA A 23 -24.78 4.72 14.55
N LYS A 24 -23.78 5.60 14.43
CA LYS A 24 -23.19 6.32 15.57
C LYS A 24 -23.66 7.78 15.56
N GLU A 25 -24.08 8.27 16.72
CA GLU A 25 -24.26 9.71 16.93
C GLU A 25 -22.88 10.34 17.17
N LEU A 26 -22.46 11.22 16.26
CA LEU A 26 -21.17 11.92 16.35
C LEU A 26 -21.33 13.22 17.12
N ASN A 27 -20.33 13.61 17.90
CA ASN A 27 -20.29 14.92 18.55
C ASN A 27 -19.92 16.03 17.55
N SER A 28 -19.97 17.30 17.99
CA SER A 28 -19.81 18.45 17.09
C SER A 28 -18.40 18.58 16.51
N ALA A 29 -17.36 18.15 17.23
CA ALA A 29 -15.99 18.11 16.72
C ALA A 29 -15.80 16.99 15.69
N GLU A 30 -16.35 15.80 15.97
CA GLU A 30 -16.37 14.66 15.04
C GLU A 30 -17.14 15.02 13.76
N LEU A 31 -18.28 15.69 13.85
CA LEU A 31 -19.04 16.18 12.70
C LEU A 31 -18.27 17.23 11.91
N LYS A 32 -17.59 18.17 12.58
CA LYS A 32 -16.76 19.16 11.89
C LYS A 32 -15.63 18.48 11.13
N SER A 33 -14.99 17.48 11.72
CA SER A 33 -13.96 16.68 11.06
C SER A 33 -14.52 15.87 9.87
N LEU A 34 -15.70 15.27 10.06
CA LEU A 34 -16.40 14.52 9.02
C LEU A 34 -16.64 15.39 7.79
N PHE A 35 -17.30 16.54 7.95
CA PHE A 35 -17.69 17.43 6.85
C PHE A 35 -16.54 18.28 6.28
N SER A 36 -15.40 18.38 6.96
CA SER A 36 -14.24 19.11 6.43
C SER A 36 -13.63 18.39 5.22
N ASP A 37 -13.42 19.15 4.15
CA ASP A 37 -12.90 18.68 2.86
C ASP A 37 -13.73 17.51 2.30
N THR A 38 -15.04 17.70 2.22
CA THR A 38 -15.99 16.71 1.71
C THR A 38 -16.89 17.24 0.60
N THR A 39 -17.44 16.30 -0.16
CA THR A 39 -18.59 16.49 -1.01
C THR A 39 -19.78 15.76 -0.41
N VAL A 40 -20.90 16.45 -0.30
CA VAL A 40 -22.18 15.90 0.18
C VAL A 40 -23.16 15.89 -0.99
N ASN A 41 -23.59 14.70 -1.40
CA ASN A 41 -24.52 14.51 -2.49
C ASN A 41 -25.88 14.05 -1.95
N TRP A 42 -26.97 14.60 -2.49
CA TRP A 42 -28.31 14.10 -2.26
C TRP A 42 -29.25 14.45 -3.40
N THR A 43 -30.32 13.68 -3.55
CA THR A 43 -31.45 14.02 -4.42
C THR A 43 -32.62 14.44 -3.55
N ASN A 44 -33.21 15.60 -3.83
CA ASN A 44 -34.38 16.05 -3.07
C ASN A 44 -35.67 15.36 -3.55
N GLN A 45 -36.78 15.56 -2.82
CA GLN A 45 -38.09 14.98 -3.16
C GLN A 45 -38.64 15.38 -4.54
N LYS A 46 -38.07 16.42 -5.17
CA LYS A 46 -38.43 16.86 -6.53
C LYS A 46 -37.53 16.27 -7.61
N GLY A 47 -36.68 15.29 -7.28
CA GLY A 47 -35.73 14.68 -8.21
C GLY A 47 -34.50 15.53 -8.53
N ILE A 48 -34.29 16.65 -7.84
CA ILE A 48 -33.14 17.54 -8.10
C ILE A 48 -31.92 16.98 -7.37
N THR A 49 -30.88 16.65 -8.12
CA THR A 49 -29.57 16.27 -7.58
C THR A 49 -28.79 17.51 -7.15
N VAL A 50 -28.27 17.45 -5.93
CA VAL A 50 -27.49 18.52 -5.32
C VAL A 50 -26.15 17.98 -4.85
N THR A 51 -25.09 18.69 -5.22
CA THR A 51 -23.72 18.44 -4.81
C THR A 51 -23.22 19.63 -4.01
N LEU A 52 -22.86 19.41 -2.75
CA LEU A 52 -22.36 20.42 -1.81
C LEU A 52 -20.91 20.11 -1.48
N SER A 53 -19.98 20.96 -1.91
CA SER A 53 -18.57 20.89 -1.54
C SER A 53 -18.30 21.76 -0.32
N LEU A 54 -17.68 21.18 0.71
CA LEU A 54 -17.34 21.79 1.98
C LEU A 54 -15.83 21.70 2.21
N LYS A 55 -15.18 22.83 2.45
CA LYS A 55 -13.74 22.86 2.74
C LYS A 55 -13.46 23.09 4.22
N SER A 56 -12.31 22.64 4.70
CA SER A 56 -11.84 22.82 6.07
C SER A 56 -11.73 24.29 6.51
N ASP A 57 -11.55 25.22 5.56
CA ASP A 57 -11.54 26.68 5.79
C ASP A 57 -12.94 27.28 6.08
N GLY A 58 -13.99 26.46 6.07
CA GLY A 58 -15.36 26.89 6.28
C GLY A 58 -16.05 27.41 5.01
N SER A 59 -15.40 27.36 3.84
CA SER A 59 -16.04 27.69 2.57
C SER A 59 -16.92 26.55 2.06
N ALA A 60 -18.03 26.92 1.40
CA ALA A 60 -19.00 25.99 0.84
C ALA A 60 -19.35 26.40 -0.59
N LYS A 61 -19.48 25.42 -1.48
CA LYS A 61 -20.03 25.58 -2.83
C LYS A 61 -21.13 24.57 -3.06
N VAL A 62 -22.21 24.98 -3.70
CA VAL A 62 -23.28 24.05 -4.09
C VAL A 62 -23.54 24.15 -5.57
N LEU A 63 -23.73 22.99 -6.18
CA LEU A 63 -24.25 22.81 -7.53
C LEU A 63 -25.57 22.04 -7.41
N ALA A 64 -26.67 22.60 -7.91
CA ALA A 64 -27.95 21.91 -8.04
C ALA A 64 -28.32 21.83 -9.51
N VAL A 65 -28.59 20.62 -10.01
CA VAL A 65 -28.96 20.38 -11.40
C VAL A 65 -30.47 20.24 -11.47
N THR A 66 -31.15 21.21 -12.08
CA THR A 66 -32.61 21.17 -12.31
C THR A 66 -32.91 20.99 -13.79
N PRO A 67 -34.15 20.61 -14.17
CA PRO A 67 -34.55 20.57 -15.58
C PRO A 67 -34.39 21.91 -16.33
N GLN A 68 -34.36 23.03 -15.60
CA GLN A 68 -34.21 24.38 -16.13
C GLN A 68 -32.75 24.86 -16.18
N GLY A 69 -31.80 24.03 -15.75
CA GLY A 69 -30.36 24.32 -15.78
C GLY A 69 -29.64 24.13 -14.45
N GLU A 70 -28.39 24.58 -14.41
CA GLU A 70 -27.52 24.47 -13.24
C GLU A 70 -27.60 25.72 -12.35
N VAL A 71 -27.80 25.51 -11.05
CA VAL A 71 -27.72 26.57 -10.05
C VAL A 71 -26.47 26.38 -9.21
N ARG A 72 -25.54 27.35 -9.31
CA ARG A 72 -24.32 27.39 -8.51
C ARG A 72 -24.41 28.46 -7.43
N ARG A 73 -23.97 28.16 -6.21
CA ARG A 73 -23.85 29.16 -5.13
C ARG A 73 -22.61 28.92 -4.30
N GLU A 74 -22.08 30.00 -3.76
CA GLU A 74 -20.97 29.99 -2.81
C GLU A 74 -21.42 30.55 -1.46
N GLY A 75 -20.76 30.10 -0.40
CA GLY A 75 -21.14 30.41 0.96
C GLY A 75 -20.13 29.94 1.98
N LYS A 76 -20.56 29.94 3.25
CA LYS A 76 -19.82 29.43 4.39
C LYS A 76 -20.60 28.33 5.09
N TRP A 77 -19.89 27.41 5.72
CA TRP A 77 -20.47 26.36 6.57
C TRP A 77 -19.77 26.30 7.92
N TRP A 78 -20.48 25.77 8.92
CA TRP A 78 -19.95 25.48 10.25
C TRP A 78 -20.84 24.47 10.98
N ILE A 79 -20.30 23.84 12.04
CA ILE A 79 -21.09 23.05 12.99
C ILE A 79 -21.35 23.90 14.23
N LYS A 80 -22.62 24.02 14.61
CA LYS A 80 -23.07 24.61 15.88
C LYS A 80 -23.44 23.48 16.84
N GLU A 81 -23.06 23.62 18.11
CA GLU A 81 -23.42 22.65 19.13
C GLU A 81 -24.92 22.73 19.52
N PRO A 82 -25.55 21.57 19.83
CA PRO A 82 -25.08 20.21 19.59
C PRO A 82 -25.48 19.71 18.19
N ASN A 83 -24.51 19.37 17.36
CA ASN A 83 -24.66 18.59 16.12
C ASN A 83 -25.53 19.25 15.02
N ILE A 84 -25.47 20.58 14.92
CA ILE A 84 -26.23 21.36 13.93
C ILE A 84 -25.29 21.82 12.81
N HIS A 85 -25.44 21.26 11.61
CA HIS A 85 -24.76 21.72 10.41
C HIS A 85 -25.44 22.98 9.85
N CYS A 86 -24.69 24.07 9.71
CA CYS A 86 -25.17 25.36 9.23
C CYS A 86 -24.50 25.78 7.92
N LEU A 87 -25.27 26.48 7.07
CA LEU A 87 -24.82 27.06 5.81
C LEU A 87 -25.31 28.51 5.69
N LYS A 88 -24.47 29.39 5.17
CA LYS A 88 -24.82 30.76 4.78
C LYS A 88 -24.35 31.03 3.36
N TRP A 89 -25.29 31.21 2.44
CA TRP A 89 -24.97 31.59 1.06
C TRP A 89 -24.77 33.10 0.94
N VAL A 90 -23.82 33.53 0.11
CA VAL A 90 -23.47 34.96 -0.05
C VAL A 90 -24.71 35.81 -0.38
N ASN A 91 -25.57 35.33 -1.29
CA ASN A 91 -26.75 36.06 -1.76
C ASN A 91 -28.04 35.73 -0.99
N ARG A 92 -27.98 35.17 0.22
CA ARG A 92 -29.16 34.82 1.04
C ARG A 92 -29.06 35.45 2.42
N LYS A 93 -30.12 36.17 2.83
CA LYS A 93 -30.19 36.80 4.16
C LYS A 93 -30.27 35.81 5.32
N LYS A 94 -30.84 34.62 5.11
CA LYS A 94 -31.08 33.61 6.16
C LYS A 94 -30.05 32.48 6.12
N ASN A 95 -29.56 32.10 7.29
CA ASN A 95 -28.76 30.90 7.48
C ASN A 95 -29.66 29.66 7.39
N ILE A 96 -29.11 28.55 6.90
CA ILE A 96 -29.76 27.25 6.83
C ILE A 96 -29.06 26.34 7.81
N CYS A 97 -29.68 26.06 8.95
CA CYS A 97 -29.14 25.17 9.98
C CYS A 97 -29.97 23.89 10.12
N ARG A 98 -29.29 22.77 10.31
CA ARG A 98 -29.86 21.43 10.20
C ARG A 98 -29.21 20.51 11.22
N ARG A 99 -30.00 19.91 12.12
CA ARG A 99 -29.51 18.83 12.99
C ARG A 99 -29.11 17.63 12.13
N ILE A 100 -27.92 17.09 12.41
CA ILE A 100 -27.42 15.85 11.83
C ILE A 100 -27.80 14.71 12.76
N GLY A 101 -28.37 13.65 12.20
CA GLY A 101 -28.73 12.44 12.94
C GLY A 101 -27.57 11.47 13.00
N ASN A 102 -27.89 10.18 13.08
CA ASN A 102 -26.87 9.14 13.02
C ASN A 102 -26.16 9.14 11.68
N VAL A 103 -24.86 8.83 11.73
CA VAL A 103 -24.01 8.64 10.56
C VAL A 103 -23.64 7.17 10.48
N GLU A 104 -23.72 6.62 9.28
CA GLU A 104 -23.39 5.23 8.96
C GLU A 104 -22.23 5.23 7.97
N GLU A 105 -21.31 4.27 8.10
CA GLU A 105 -20.27 4.03 7.09
C GLU A 105 -20.87 3.27 5.91
N SER A 106 -20.55 3.71 4.68
CA SER A 106 -21.07 3.10 3.46
C SER A 106 -20.07 3.27 2.31
N GLY A 107 -19.49 2.15 1.85
CA GLY A 107 -18.54 2.13 0.73
C GLY A 107 -17.30 3.01 0.99
N GLU A 108 -17.03 3.96 0.09
CA GLU A 108 -15.90 4.92 0.20
C GLU A 108 -16.19 6.15 1.09
N GLY A 109 -17.29 6.17 1.85
CA GLY A 109 -17.66 7.34 2.64
C GLY A 109 -18.71 7.07 3.72
N TRP A 110 -19.54 8.07 3.99
CA TRP A 110 -20.55 8.03 5.03
C TRP A 110 -21.93 8.41 4.50
N THR A 111 -22.97 7.88 5.13
CA THR A 111 -24.35 8.23 4.85
C THR A 111 -25.03 8.76 6.10
N THR A 112 -25.96 9.70 5.92
CA THR A 112 -26.91 10.08 6.97
C THR A 112 -28.28 10.32 6.36
N ASN A 113 -29.33 9.79 7.00
CA ASN A 113 -30.70 10.00 6.55
C ASN A 113 -31.33 11.18 7.27
N ARG A 114 -31.95 12.08 6.51
CA ARG A 114 -32.69 13.20 7.07
C ARG A 114 -34.03 13.37 6.40
N LYS A 115 -35.10 13.12 7.15
CA LYS A 115 -36.50 13.24 6.67
C LYS A 115 -36.72 12.49 5.34
N GLY A 116 -36.16 11.29 5.22
CA GLY A 116 -36.25 10.47 4.01
C GLY A 116 -35.28 10.87 2.90
N ILE A 117 -34.39 11.83 3.11
CA ILE A 117 -33.32 12.20 2.17
C ILE A 117 -32.00 11.63 2.67
N THR A 118 -31.42 10.70 1.92
CA THR A 118 -30.08 10.18 2.19
C THR A 118 -29.04 11.16 1.67
N TRP A 119 -28.12 11.55 2.55
CA TRP A 119 -26.93 12.33 2.21
C TRP A 119 -25.75 11.38 2.12
N THR A 120 -25.04 11.40 1.00
CA THR A 120 -23.79 10.66 0.81
C THR A 120 -22.63 11.63 0.93
N ILE A 121 -21.75 11.39 1.89
CA ILE A 121 -20.62 12.24 2.26
C ILE A 121 -19.35 11.52 1.83
N THR A 122 -18.57 12.12 0.93
CA THR A 122 -17.29 11.57 0.46
C THR A 122 -16.18 12.60 0.66
N LYS A 123 -14.96 12.16 0.99
CA LYS A 123 -13.81 13.09 1.08
C LYS A 123 -13.49 13.63 -0.31
N ILE A 124 -13.24 14.93 -0.42
CA ILE A 124 -12.71 15.55 -1.63
C ILE A 124 -11.32 14.92 -1.84
N LYS A 125 -11.15 14.14 -2.91
CA LYS A 125 -9.85 13.60 -3.29
C LYS A 125 -8.92 14.79 -3.55
N LYS A 126 -8.00 15.08 -2.61
CA LYS A 126 -6.94 16.06 -2.84
C LYS A 126 -6.15 15.59 -4.07
N PRO A 127 -5.78 16.49 -4.99
CA PRO A 127 -4.86 16.12 -6.06
C PRO A 127 -3.58 15.59 -5.41
N ILE A 128 -3.26 14.33 -5.72
CA ILE A 128 -2.04 13.67 -5.27
C ILE A 128 -0.88 14.51 -5.82
N SER A 129 0.01 15.00 -4.94
CA SER A 129 1.13 15.82 -5.38
C SER A 129 2.06 15.01 -6.29
N LYS A 130 2.80 15.66 -7.19
CA LYS A 130 3.80 14.97 -8.03
C LYS A 130 4.82 14.20 -7.17
N ALA A 131 5.20 14.74 -6.02
CA ALA A 131 6.07 14.06 -5.07
C ALA A 131 5.42 12.81 -4.46
N GLU A 132 4.12 12.87 -4.13
CA GLU A 132 3.36 11.73 -3.62
C GLU A 132 3.17 10.64 -4.69
N LEU A 133 3.00 11.01 -5.96
CA LEU A 133 2.99 10.07 -7.09
C LEU A 133 4.34 9.38 -7.28
N ILE A 134 5.44 10.14 -7.25
CA ILE A 134 6.80 9.59 -7.34
C ILE A 134 7.08 8.67 -6.15
N LEU A 135 6.67 9.06 -4.94
CA LEU A 135 6.77 8.22 -3.74
C LEU A 135 5.95 6.94 -3.88
N GLN A 136 4.71 7.04 -4.37
CA GLN A 136 3.88 5.85 -4.60
C GLN A 136 4.49 4.92 -5.64
N ASP A 137 5.07 5.44 -6.72
CA ASP A 137 5.76 4.62 -7.72
C ASP A 137 7.05 4.01 -7.18
N MET A 138 7.83 4.74 -6.37
CA MET A 138 9.01 4.20 -5.70
C MET A 138 8.68 3.07 -4.71
N ILE A 139 7.53 3.14 -4.04
CA ILE A 139 7.10 2.21 -2.98
C ILE A 139 6.30 1.02 -3.53
N TYR A 140 5.35 1.29 -4.44
CA TYR A 140 4.34 0.34 -4.94
C TYR A 140 4.37 0.22 -6.48
N GLY A 141 5.42 0.69 -7.14
CA GLY A 141 5.53 0.71 -8.59
C GLY A 141 5.60 -0.66 -9.24
N SER A 142 5.99 -0.67 -10.52
CA SER A 142 6.11 -1.88 -11.34
C SER A 142 6.92 -3.00 -10.67
N ASP A 143 7.97 -2.67 -9.91
CA ASP A 143 8.83 -3.64 -9.24
C ASP A 143 8.11 -4.56 -8.25
N LEU A 144 7.22 -4.01 -7.41
CA LEU A 144 6.52 -4.78 -6.38
C LEU A 144 5.48 -5.71 -7.03
N ARG A 145 4.74 -5.21 -8.03
CA ARG A 145 3.79 -6.00 -8.82
C ARG A 145 4.47 -7.13 -9.59
N ALA A 146 5.64 -6.86 -10.17
CA ALA A 146 6.43 -7.89 -10.86
C ALA A 146 6.88 -8.99 -9.88
N PHE A 147 7.25 -8.61 -8.65
CA PHE A 147 7.62 -9.57 -7.61
C PHE A 147 6.42 -10.40 -7.13
N GLU A 148 5.26 -9.78 -6.88
CA GLU A 148 4.02 -10.50 -6.54
C GLU A 148 3.59 -11.47 -7.64
N THR A 149 3.78 -11.06 -8.90
CA THR A 149 3.52 -11.92 -10.06
C THR A 149 4.47 -13.10 -10.10
N LEU A 150 5.77 -12.88 -9.87
CA LEU A 150 6.76 -13.95 -9.74
C LEU A 150 6.34 -14.92 -8.63
N GLN A 151 6.02 -14.43 -7.43
CA GLN A 151 5.62 -15.27 -6.31
C GLN A 151 4.43 -16.16 -6.68
N LYS A 152 3.38 -15.58 -7.28
CA LYS A 152 2.20 -16.32 -7.74
C LYS A 152 2.58 -17.38 -8.77
N THR A 153 3.42 -17.05 -9.75
CA THR A 153 3.90 -18.00 -10.77
C THR A 153 4.66 -19.16 -10.14
N LEU A 154 5.52 -18.90 -9.14
CA LEU A 154 6.25 -19.94 -8.44
C LEU A 154 5.30 -20.89 -7.68
N GLU A 155 4.32 -20.33 -6.96
CA GLU A 155 3.32 -21.09 -6.20
C GLU A 155 2.40 -21.94 -7.10
N THR A 156 1.94 -21.39 -8.23
CA THR A 156 0.96 -22.07 -9.09
C THR A 156 1.62 -23.02 -10.09
N ASN A 157 2.73 -22.61 -10.70
CA ASN A 157 3.29 -23.30 -11.87
C ASN A 157 4.46 -24.20 -11.52
N CYS A 158 5.29 -23.82 -10.53
CA CYS A 158 6.53 -24.54 -10.25
C CYS A 158 6.41 -25.58 -9.14
N LYS A 159 5.49 -25.45 -8.18
CA LYS A 159 5.34 -26.40 -7.05
C LYS A 159 6.71 -26.75 -6.43
N GLN A 160 7.14 -28.03 -6.49
CA GLN A 160 8.44 -28.51 -5.99
C GLN A 160 9.54 -28.62 -7.06
N ASN A 161 9.30 -28.14 -8.29
CA ASN A 161 10.28 -28.20 -9.36
C ASN A 161 11.30 -27.05 -9.24
N ILE A 162 12.47 -27.38 -8.71
CA ILE A 162 13.62 -26.47 -8.50
C ILE A 162 14.03 -25.78 -9.80
N LYS A 163 14.12 -26.53 -10.92
CA LYS A 163 14.54 -25.98 -12.21
C LYS A 163 13.51 -24.96 -12.73
N CYS A 164 12.21 -25.28 -12.61
CA CYS A 164 11.15 -24.33 -12.96
C CYS A 164 11.25 -23.04 -12.13
N ALA A 165 11.44 -23.16 -10.81
CA ALA A 165 11.54 -22.01 -9.94
C ALA A 165 12.77 -21.15 -10.27
N PHE A 166 13.91 -21.79 -10.49
CA PHE A 166 15.14 -21.15 -10.92
C PHE A 166 14.96 -20.40 -12.25
N ASP A 167 14.41 -21.05 -13.28
CA ASP A 167 14.20 -20.45 -14.60
C ASP A 167 13.28 -19.21 -14.51
N ASN A 168 12.22 -19.26 -13.68
CA ASN A 168 11.30 -18.13 -13.50
C ASN A 168 11.94 -16.98 -12.70
N VAL A 169 12.70 -17.30 -11.65
CA VAL A 169 13.46 -16.29 -10.89
C VAL A 169 14.50 -15.65 -11.80
N TRP A 170 15.23 -16.44 -12.59
CA TRP A 170 16.22 -15.92 -13.54
C TRP A 170 15.60 -14.97 -14.54
N THR A 171 14.47 -15.35 -15.14
CA THR A 171 13.72 -14.50 -16.08
C THR A 171 13.21 -13.20 -15.44
N TYR A 172 12.93 -13.22 -14.14
CA TYR A 172 12.57 -12.00 -13.41
C TYR A 172 13.78 -11.08 -13.14
N LEU A 173 14.95 -11.67 -12.91
CA LEU A 173 16.20 -10.96 -12.65
C LEU A 173 16.75 -10.33 -13.93
N ASP A 174 16.78 -11.09 -15.02
CA ASP A 174 17.25 -10.70 -16.35
C ASP A 174 16.23 -9.78 -17.03
N ILE A 175 16.41 -8.47 -16.85
CA ILE A 175 15.56 -7.44 -17.44
C ILE A 175 16.00 -7.14 -18.87
N SER A 176 17.29 -7.30 -19.15
CA SER A 176 17.86 -7.07 -20.48
C SER A 176 17.41 -8.13 -21.51
N GLY A 177 17.13 -9.36 -21.04
CA GLY A 177 16.78 -10.52 -21.85
C GLY A 177 18.00 -11.16 -22.53
N ASP A 178 19.22 -10.90 -22.06
CA ASP A 178 20.46 -11.42 -22.65
C ASP A 178 20.91 -12.77 -22.04
N ASP A 179 20.08 -13.37 -21.18
CA ASP A 179 20.32 -14.59 -20.41
C ASP A 179 21.47 -14.51 -19.39
N HIS A 180 21.98 -13.30 -19.15
CA HIS A 180 23.01 -13.01 -18.16
C HIS A 180 22.50 -12.00 -17.13
N LEU A 181 23.11 -11.98 -15.94
CA LEU A 181 22.77 -11.02 -14.90
C LEU A 181 23.89 -10.02 -14.72
N SER A 182 23.59 -8.75 -14.99
CA SER A 182 24.48 -7.64 -14.71
C SER A 182 24.49 -7.27 -13.22
N LEU A 183 25.53 -6.55 -12.81
CA LEU A 183 25.61 -5.92 -11.48
C LEU A 183 24.34 -5.11 -11.14
N ALA A 184 23.79 -4.41 -12.13
CA ALA A 184 22.63 -3.54 -11.97
C ALA A 184 21.34 -4.34 -11.68
N GLU A 185 21.16 -5.48 -12.34
CA GLU A 185 20.02 -6.38 -12.18
C GLU A 185 20.06 -7.10 -10.82
N ILE A 186 21.24 -7.59 -10.42
CA ILE A 186 21.44 -8.18 -9.08
C ILE A 186 21.15 -7.13 -7.99
N SER A 187 21.66 -5.91 -8.18
CA SER A 187 21.39 -4.80 -7.25
C SER A 187 19.89 -4.46 -7.19
N ARG A 188 19.21 -4.46 -8.34
CA ARG A 188 17.76 -4.20 -8.43
C ARG A 188 16.96 -5.22 -7.65
N PHE A 189 17.31 -6.50 -7.77
CA PHE A 189 16.65 -7.55 -7.00
C PHE A 189 16.77 -7.34 -5.50
N GLN A 190 17.97 -7.03 -5.00
CA GLN A 190 18.20 -6.73 -3.59
C GLN A 190 17.35 -5.54 -3.12
N ARG A 191 17.23 -4.47 -3.95
CA ARG A 191 16.33 -3.33 -3.66
C ARG A 191 14.86 -3.77 -3.55
N ASN A 192 14.40 -4.62 -4.46
CA ASN A 192 13.01 -5.08 -4.49
C ASN A 192 12.66 -5.92 -3.26
N ILE A 193 13.58 -6.78 -2.78
CA ILE A 193 13.41 -7.52 -1.53
C ILE A 193 13.25 -6.57 -0.34
N VAL A 194 14.10 -5.54 -0.23
CA VAL A 194 14.01 -4.54 0.85
C VAL A 194 12.70 -3.78 0.83
N LYS A 195 12.26 -3.32 -0.36
CA LYS A 195 10.96 -2.64 -0.52
C LYS A 195 9.82 -3.54 -0.03
N LEU A 196 9.81 -4.80 -0.47
CA LEU A 196 8.77 -5.76 -0.12
C LEU A 196 8.69 -5.99 1.40
N VAL A 197 9.83 -6.17 2.06
CA VAL A 197 9.83 -6.35 3.51
C VAL A 197 9.38 -5.09 4.25
N ALA A 198 9.81 -3.91 3.80
CA ALA A 198 9.38 -2.67 4.42
C ALA A 198 7.85 -2.46 4.30
N VAL A 199 7.26 -2.85 3.16
CA VAL A 199 5.80 -2.87 2.96
C VAL A 199 5.13 -3.90 3.89
N GLN A 200 5.65 -5.13 3.98
CA GLN A 200 5.11 -6.17 4.86
C GLN A 200 5.15 -5.78 6.35
N GLN A 201 6.19 -5.05 6.77
CA GLN A 201 6.32 -4.51 8.13
C GLN A 201 5.45 -3.26 8.38
N LYS A 202 4.64 -2.84 7.40
CA LYS A 202 3.79 -1.64 7.47
C LYS A 202 4.56 -0.38 7.84
N LYS A 203 5.79 -0.25 7.34
CA LYS A 203 6.63 0.94 7.51
C LYS A 203 5.95 2.16 6.88
N LYS A 204 6.25 3.35 7.38
CA LYS A 204 5.74 4.60 6.81
C LYS A 204 6.30 4.81 5.41
N LYS A 205 5.57 5.51 4.55
CA LYS A 205 5.97 5.73 3.15
C LYS A 205 7.34 6.41 3.05
N GLU A 206 7.58 7.39 3.91
CA GLU A 206 8.83 8.15 3.97
C GLU A 206 10.01 7.26 4.36
N GLU A 207 9.80 6.31 5.28
CA GLU A 207 10.81 5.32 5.68
C GLU A 207 11.15 4.37 4.53
N ILE A 208 10.13 3.86 3.81
CA ILE A 208 10.34 2.98 2.65
C ILE A 208 11.11 3.72 1.54
N ALA A 209 10.76 4.98 1.29
CA ALA A 209 11.45 5.81 0.32
C ALA A 209 12.92 6.06 0.68
N ALA A 210 13.20 6.38 1.95
CA ALA A 210 14.56 6.54 2.44
C ALA A 210 15.37 5.24 2.34
N MET A 211 14.76 4.10 2.68
CA MET A 211 15.38 2.77 2.52
C MET A 211 15.70 2.47 1.06
N ASN A 212 14.81 2.84 0.13
CA ASN A 212 15.04 2.64 -1.30
C ASN A 212 16.16 3.55 -1.85
N ILE A 213 16.30 4.77 -1.33
CA ILE A 213 17.41 5.65 -1.72
C ILE A 213 18.73 5.10 -1.19
N ALA A 214 18.77 4.70 0.09
CA ALA A 214 19.96 4.10 0.68
C ALA A 214 20.38 2.82 -0.07
N SER A 215 19.42 1.99 -0.45
CA SER A 215 19.69 0.73 -1.15
C SER A 215 20.27 0.92 -2.56
N ILE A 216 19.99 2.03 -3.24
CA ILE A 216 20.66 2.39 -4.51
C ILE A 216 22.17 2.58 -4.32
N ILE A 217 22.59 3.13 -3.17
CA ILE A 217 24.00 3.40 -2.86
C ILE A 217 24.71 2.13 -2.40
N PHE A 218 24.06 1.34 -1.53
CA PHE A 218 24.73 0.20 -0.88
C PHE A 218 24.69 -1.10 -1.69
N PHE A 219 23.59 -1.39 -2.42
CA PHE A 219 23.47 -2.69 -3.08
C PHE A 219 24.37 -2.95 -4.28
N PRO A 220 24.91 -1.96 -5.01
CA PRO A 220 25.99 -2.21 -5.95
C PRO A 220 27.21 -2.90 -5.31
N ILE A 221 27.50 -2.61 -4.03
CA ILE A 221 28.63 -3.23 -3.32
C ILE A 221 28.36 -4.72 -3.09
N THR A 222 27.20 -5.05 -2.52
CA THR A 222 26.84 -6.45 -2.25
C THR A 222 26.58 -7.24 -3.52
N ALA A 223 26.01 -6.61 -4.55
CA ALA A 223 25.85 -7.21 -5.87
C ALA A 223 27.21 -7.51 -6.51
N SER A 224 28.22 -6.63 -6.32
CA SER A 224 29.57 -6.85 -6.83
C SER A 224 30.23 -8.02 -6.11
N SER A 225 30.02 -8.17 -4.79
CA SER A 225 30.49 -9.36 -4.07
C SER A 225 29.86 -10.65 -4.61
N VAL A 226 28.56 -10.63 -4.95
CA VAL A 226 27.89 -11.79 -5.57
C VAL A 226 28.49 -12.06 -6.95
N LEU A 227 28.55 -11.04 -7.81
CA LEU A 227 29.11 -11.15 -9.16
C LEU A 227 30.51 -11.77 -9.12
N HIS A 228 31.45 -11.18 -8.39
CA HIS A 228 32.82 -11.68 -8.31
C HIS A 228 32.99 -13.03 -7.62
N SER A 229 31.97 -13.52 -6.90
CA SER A 229 32.03 -14.87 -6.29
C SER A 229 31.65 -15.98 -7.28
N PHE A 230 30.91 -15.66 -8.35
CA PHE A 230 30.36 -16.63 -9.29
C PHE A 230 30.78 -16.38 -10.74
N ASP A 231 31.28 -15.20 -11.07
CA ASP A 231 31.85 -14.84 -12.37
C ASP A 231 33.22 -15.53 -12.56
N TYR A 232 33.18 -16.82 -12.90
CA TYR A 232 34.37 -17.66 -13.01
C TYR A 232 35.15 -17.42 -14.30
N ASN A 233 34.46 -16.93 -15.33
CA ASN A 233 35.09 -16.58 -16.60
C ASN A 233 35.57 -15.11 -16.64
N ASN A 234 35.24 -14.31 -15.62
CA ASN A 234 35.61 -12.92 -15.43
C ASN A 234 35.13 -12.02 -16.58
N ASP A 235 33.90 -12.26 -17.07
CA ASP A 235 33.26 -11.45 -18.11
C ASP A 235 32.42 -10.28 -17.56
N GLY A 236 32.29 -10.19 -16.23
CA GLY A 236 31.55 -9.13 -15.56
C GLY A 236 30.04 -9.35 -15.55
N LEU A 237 29.56 -10.54 -15.91
CA LEU A 237 28.17 -10.96 -15.91
C LEU A 237 28.03 -12.31 -15.17
N LEU A 238 26.81 -12.68 -14.78
CA LEU A 238 26.52 -14.04 -14.30
C LEU A 238 25.68 -14.79 -15.31
N SER A 239 26.17 -15.94 -15.75
CA SER A 239 25.40 -16.90 -16.55
C SER A 239 24.69 -17.93 -15.68
N LYS A 240 23.64 -18.56 -16.22
CA LYS A 240 22.91 -19.64 -15.52
C LYS A 240 23.82 -20.78 -15.08
N ASN A 241 24.81 -21.13 -15.91
CA ASN A 241 25.66 -22.29 -15.65
C ASN A 241 26.65 -22.07 -14.52
N GLU A 242 27.14 -20.85 -14.33
CA GLU A 242 28.02 -20.48 -13.21
C GLU A 242 27.29 -20.52 -11.87
N VAL A 243 25.98 -20.28 -11.92
CA VAL A 243 25.13 -20.15 -10.74
C VAL A 243 24.42 -21.45 -10.38
N PHE A 244 23.88 -22.16 -11.37
CA PHE A 244 23.05 -23.36 -11.16
C PHE A 244 23.88 -24.59 -10.77
N SER A 245 25.19 -24.61 -11.09
CA SER A 245 26.11 -25.64 -10.61
C SER A 245 26.36 -25.55 -9.10
N GLU A 246 26.09 -24.40 -8.48
CA GLU A 246 26.42 -24.11 -7.08
C GLU A 246 25.19 -24.20 -6.17
N THR A 247 25.16 -25.25 -5.33
CA THR A 247 24.07 -25.49 -4.37
C THR A 247 23.89 -24.39 -3.33
N GLU A 248 24.92 -23.57 -3.08
CA GLU A 248 24.89 -22.47 -2.10
C GLU A 248 24.19 -21.22 -2.65
N PHE A 249 24.34 -20.89 -3.93
CA PHE A 249 23.56 -19.81 -4.52
C PHE A 249 22.09 -20.19 -4.61
N ALA A 250 21.77 -21.44 -4.99
CA ALA A 250 20.42 -21.96 -4.96
C ALA A 250 19.79 -21.83 -3.55
N LYS A 251 20.55 -22.08 -2.48
CA LYS A 251 20.09 -21.79 -1.10
C LYS A 251 19.91 -20.29 -0.84
N PHE A 252 20.83 -19.44 -1.30
CA PHE A 252 20.79 -17.98 -1.12
C PHE A 252 19.59 -17.32 -1.83
N VAL A 253 19.25 -17.76 -3.04
CA VAL A 253 18.04 -17.32 -3.75
C VAL A 253 16.75 -17.99 -3.25
N GLY A 254 16.80 -18.73 -2.13
CA GLY A 254 15.61 -19.35 -1.51
C GLY A 254 15.10 -20.59 -2.24
N VAL A 255 15.91 -21.19 -3.11
CA VAL A 255 15.62 -22.39 -3.91
C VAL A 255 16.14 -23.64 -3.17
N ASP A 256 15.85 -23.73 -1.88
CA ASP A 256 15.96 -25.02 -1.18
C ASP A 256 14.70 -25.85 -1.46
N ALA A 257 14.87 -27.10 -1.85
CA ALA A 257 13.78 -28.03 -2.23
C ALA A 257 12.70 -28.19 -1.14
N LYS A 258 13.10 -28.13 0.14
CA LYS A 258 12.16 -28.18 1.28
C LYS A 258 11.45 -26.85 1.51
N THR A 259 12.12 -25.73 1.27
CA THR A 259 11.56 -24.38 1.40
C THR A 259 10.61 -24.06 0.24
N LEU A 260 10.89 -24.55 -0.98
CA LEU A 260 10.01 -24.49 -2.16
C LEU A 260 8.64 -25.16 -1.91
N ALA A 261 8.60 -26.26 -1.17
CA ALA A 261 7.35 -26.94 -0.82
C ALA A 261 6.45 -26.13 0.14
N THR A 262 6.98 -25.08 0.78
CA THR A 262 6.26 -24.22 1.75
C THR A 262 6.07 -22.78 1.25
N GLY A 263 6.45 -22.50 0.00
CA GLY A 263 6.37 -21.17 -0.61
C GLY A 263 7.66 -20.36 -0.38
N PHE A 264 8.00 -19.51 -1.35
CA PHE A 264 9.18 -18.65 -1.33
C PHE A 264 9.16 -17.75 -0.07
N ASN A 265 9.94 -18.10 0.96
CA ASN A 265 9.93 -17.38 2.23
C ASN A 265 10.80 -16.11 2.17
N VAL A 266 10.24 -15.05 1.57
CA VAL A 266 10.83 -13.71 1.46
C VAL A 266 11.35 -13.20 2.80
N GLN A 267 10.64 -13.46 3.90
CA GLN A 267 11.01 -13.00 5.24
C GLN A 267 12.30 -13.66 5.74
N SER A 268 12.47 -14.96 5.45
CA SER A 268 13.71 -15.68 5.73
C SER A 268 14.87 -15.11 4.91
N LEU A 269 14.65 -14.90 3.61
CA LEU A 269 15.67 -14.39 2.69
C LEU A 269 16.12 -12.97 3.07
N PHE A 270 15.18 -12.11 3.48
CA PHE A 270 15.50 -10.78 4.01
C PHE A 270 16.25 -10.84 5.34
N LYS A 271 15.88 -11.76 6.25
CA LYS A 271 16.59 -11.93 7.52
C LYS A 271 18.05 -12.36 7.26
N GLN A 272 18.26 -13.30 6.34
CA GLN A 272 19.58 -13.72 5.90
C GLN A 272 20.37 -12.57 5.26
N LEU A 273 19.72 -11.75 4.43
CA LEU A 273 20.33 -10.55 3.84
C LEU A 273 20.73 -9.53 4.92
N GLN A 274 19.85 -9.25 5.89
CA GLN A 274 20.14 -8.35 7.01
C GLN A 274 21.29 -8.85 7.88
N ASP A 275 21.32 -10.14 8.19
CA ASP A 275 22.37 -10.74 9.00
C ASP A 275 23.71 -10.73 8.24
N SER A 276 23.69 -10.95 6.92
CA SER A 276 24.86 -10.81 6.05
C SER A 276 25.36 -9.36 5.99
N MET A 277 24.46 -8.38 5.87
CA MET A 277 24.81 -6.96 5.90
C MET A 277 25.40 -6.51 7.25
N LYS A 278 24.88 -7.03 8.38
CA LYS A 278 25.44 -6.78 9.73
C LYS A 278 26.85 -7.34 9.88
N LEU A 279 27.15 -8.46 9.21
CA LEU A 279 28.49 -9.04 9.17
C LEU A 279 29.45 -8.16 8.35
N ILE A 280 29.03 -7.74 7.14
CA ILE A 280 29.85 -6.88 6.28
C ILE A 280 30.14 -5.53 6.95
N THR A 281 29.15 -4.91 7.60
CA THR A 281 29.36 -3.64 8.34
C THR A 281 30.27 -3.78 9.57
N LYS A 282 30.42 -4.98 10.13
CA LYS A 282 31.40 -5.27 11.19
C LYS A 282 32.80 -5.57 10.66
N LEU A 283 32.92 -5.99 9.40
CA LEU A 283 34.17 -6.35 8.73
C LEU A 283 34.80 -5.19 7.95
N ALA A 284 34.04 -4.10 7.71
CA ALA A 284 34.58 -2.88 7.14
C ALA A 284 35.61 -2.25 8.11
N PRO A 285 36.88 -2.04 7.68
CA PRO A 285 37.86 -1.36 8.51
C PRO A 285 37.40 0.08 8.80
N LYS A 286 37.60 0.52 10.05
CA LYS A 286 37.40 1.90 10.46
C LYS A 286 38.39 2.84 9.79
#